data_AF-A0A3R7SMY5-F1
#
_entry.id   AF-A0A3R7SMY5-F1
#
_cell.length_a   1.000
_cell.length_b   1.000
_cell.length_c   1.000
_cell.angle_alpha   90.00
_cell.angle_beta   90.00
_cell.angle_gamma   90.00
#
_symmetry.space_group_name_H-M   'P 1'
#
loop_
_entity.id
_entity.type
_entity.pdbx_description
1 polymer ?
#
loop_
_entity_poly.entity_id
_entity_poly.type
_entity_poly.pdbx_seq_one_letter_code
_entity_poly.pdbx_strand_id
1 'polypeptide(L)'
;MARRFVLTGGLGAGKTAVLDNLSKQGFRTASDVALDVIRERKSQGLSPRPDPQAFAEEFHRRNVDAWDASRGHEVTFFKRCSCDSIAVCWVPVR
;
A
#
# COMPACT_ATOMS: atom_id res chain seq x y z
N MET A 1 -16.64 -5.17 -16.64
CA MET A 1 -16.19 -3.98 -15.86
C MET A 1 -15.03 -4.39 -14.97
N ALA A 2 -13.97 -3.57 -14.89
CA ALA A 2 -12.84 -3.86 -14.01
C ALA A 2 -13.16 -3.49 -12.54
N ARG A 3 -12.96 -4.44 -11.63
CA ARG A 3 -13.29 -4.37 -10.21
C ARG A 3 -12.04 -4.12 -9.38
N ARG A 4 -12.08 -3.11 -8.51
CA ARG A 4 -11.02 -2.82 -7.55
C ARG A 4 -11.57 -2.94 -6.14
N PHE A 5 -10.85 -3.68 -5.31
CA PHE A 5 -11.20 -3.88 -3.91
C PHE A 5 -10.09 -3.29 -3.05
N VAL A 6 -10.46 -2.41 -2.12
CA VAL A 6 -9.52 -1.87 -1.14
C VAL A 6 -9.81 -2.54 0.20
N LEU A 7 -8.80 -3.16 0.78
CA LEU A 7 -8.88 -3.66 2.15
C LEU A 7 -8.39 -2.55 3.07
N THR A 8 -9.24 -2.00 3.92
CA THR A 8 -8.85 -0.99 4.92
C THR A 8 -8.85 -1.58 6.33
N GLY A 9 -8.17 -0.93 7.28
CA GLY A 9 -8.19 -1.31 8.69
C GLY A 9 -6.86 -1.13 9.42
N GLY A 10 -6.85 -1.34 10.74
CA GLY A 10 -5.68 -1.13 11.61
C GLY A 10 -4.50 -2.07 11.37
N LEU A 11 -3.35 -1.76 11.99
CA LEU A 11 -2.18 -2.64 12.01
C LEU A 11 -2.57 -3.96 12.72
N GLY A 12 -2.14 -5.11 12.19
CA GLY A 12 -2.46 -6.43 12.77
C GLY A 12 -3.83 -7.01 12.41
N ALA A 13 -4.70 -6.30 11.70
CA ALA A 13 -6.04 -6.77 11.30
C ALA A 13 -6.05 -7.87 10.21
N GLY A 14 -4.95 -8.60 9.99
CA GLY A 14 -4.90 -9.72 9.03
C GLY A 14 -4.91 -9.36 7.55
N LYS A 15 -4.98 -8.08 7.16
CA LYS A 15 -5.02 -7.65 5.73
C LYS A 15 -3.92 -8.26 4.86
N THR A 16 -2.69 -8.30 5.37
CA THR A 16 -1.57 -8.92 4.63
C THR A 16 -1.86 -10.39 4.34
N ALA A 17 -2.34 -11.15 5.32
CA ALA A 17 -2.66 -12.56 5.15
C ALA A 17 -3.80 -12.80 4.14
N VAL A 18 -4.81 -11.91 4.12
CA VAL A 18 -5.89 -11.97 3.13
C VAL A 18 -5.34 -11.73 1.71
N LEU A 19 -4.51 -10.70 1.53
CA LEU A 19 -3.90 -10.41 0.22
C LEU A 19 -2.95 -11.53 -0.22
N ASP A 20 -2.14 -12.09 0.68
CA ASP A 20 -1.26 -13.20 0.35
C ASP A 20 -2.06 -14.43 -0.11
N ASN A 21 -3.20 -14.69 0.52
CA ASN A 21 -4.09 -15.77 0.11
C ASN A 21 -4.74 -15.49 -1.26
N LEU A 22 -5.27 -14.29 -1.47
CA LEU A 22 -5.83 -13.88 -2.78
C LEU A 22 -4.80 -13.99 -3.90
N SER A 23 -3.55 -13.58 -3.63
CA SER A 23 -2.44 -13.72 -4.58
C SER A 23 -2.15 -15.19 -4.91
N LYS A 24 -2.15 -16.08 -3.91
CA LYS A 24 -1.98 -17.53 -4.12
C LYS A 24 -3.10 -18.16 -4.93
N GLN A 25 -4.30 -17.56 -4.91
CA GLN A 25 -5.43 -17.97 -5.74
C GLN A 25 -5.38 -17.39 -7.17
N GLY A 26 -4.33 -16.63 -7.52
CA GLY A 26 -4.14 -16.05 -8.85
C GLY A 26 -4.76 -14.67 -9.03
N PHE A 27 -5.32 -14.06 -7.98
CA PHE A 27 -5.79 -12.68 -8.07
C PHE A 27 -4.62 -11.71 -8.03
N ARG A 28 -4.72 -10.62 -8.80
CA ARG A 28 -3.75 -9.53 -8.75
C ARG A 28 -3.89 -8.77 -7.43
N THR A 29 -2.78 -8.59 -6.74
CA THR A 29 -2.67 -7.77 -5.54
C THR A 29 -1.65 -6.65 -5.78
N ALA A 30 -1.98 -5.43 -5.35
CA ALA A 30 -1.02 -4.35 -5.31
C ALA A 30 -0.12 -4.49 -4.07
N SER A 31 1.13 -4.06 -4.20
CA SER A 31 2.09 -4.06 -3.09
C SER A 31 1.68 -3.07 -1.98
N ASP A 32 2.25 -3.25 -0.78
CA ASP A 32 2.02 -2.31 0.32
C ASP A 32 2.90 -1.07 0.12
N VAL A 33 2.31 -0.05 -0.52
CA VAL A 33 2.97 1.22 -0.84
C VAL A 33 3.76 1.81 0.35
N ALA A 34 3.20 1.76 1.57
CA ALA A 34 3.90 2.28 2.74
C ALA A 34 5.16 1.47 3.07
N LEU A 35 5.06 0.14 3.02
CA LEU A 35 6.22 -0.72 3.27
C LEU A 35 7.25 -0.62 2.16
N ASP A 36 6.84 -0.42 0.92
CA ASP A 36 7.75 -0.24 -0.21
C ASP A 36 8.57 1.04 -0.05
N VAL A 37 7.93 2.18 0.28
CA VAL A 37 8.64 3.43 0.60
C VAL A 37 9.60 3.22 1.78
N ILE A 38 9.16 2.56 2.85
CA ILE A 38 10.01 2.30 4.03
C ILE A 38 11.22 1.43 3.67
N ARG A 39 11.02 0.36 2.88
CA ARG A 39 12.09 -0.56 2.46
C ARG A 39 13.10 0.13 1.55
N GLU A 40 12.62 0.92 0.59
CA GLU A 40 13.47 1.69 -0.31
C GLU A 40 14.34 2.69 0.46
N ARG A 41 13.74 3.46 1.37
CA ARG A 41 14.49 4.40 2.21
C ARG A 41 15.52 3.71 3.09
N LYS A 42 15.15 2.59 3.73
CA LYS A 42 16.09 1.76 4.51
C LYS A 42 17.26 1.27 3.64
N SER A 43 17.00 0.87 2.40
CA SER A 43 18.05 0.43 1.47
C SER A 43 19.03 1.54 1.09
N GLN A 44 18.60 2.80 1.19
CA GLN A 44 19.41 4.00 0.95
C GLN A 44 20.10 4.51 2.23
N GLY A 45 19.98 3.81 3.37
CA GLY A 45 20.53 4.25 4.65
C GLY A 45 19.79 5.43 5.29
N LEU A 46 18.59 5.76 4.80
CA LEU A 46 17.77 6.85 5.30
C LEU A 46 16.88 6.40 6.46
N SER A 47 16.32 7.38 7.18
CA SER A 47 15.25 7.13 8.14
C SER A 47 14.08 6.36 7.47
N PRO A 48 13.45 5.38 8.17
CA PRO A 48 12.36 4.58 7.61
C PRO A 48 11.23 5.41 7.01
N ARG A 49 10.94 6.58 7.58
CA ARG A 49 10.01 7.55 7.02
C ARG A 49 10.64 8.94 6.91
N PRO A 50 10.30 9.70 5.87
CA PRO A 50 10.56 11.13 5.81
C PRO A 50 9.61 11.88 6.76
N ASP A 51 9.53 13.20 6.61
CA ASP A 51 8.48 13.97 7.27
C ASP A 51 7.07 13.46 6.87
N PRO A 52 6.06 13.65 7.74
CA PRO A 52 4.71 13.15 7.50
C PRO A 52 4.08 13.63 6.18
N GLN A 53 4.37 14.87 5.76
CA GLN A 53 3.80 15.44 4.54
C GLN A 53 4.41 14.78 3.30
N ALA A 54 5.73 14.71 3.20
CA ALA A 54 6.41 14.04 2.10
C ALA A 54 6.06 12.54 2.05
N PHE A 55 5.86 11.90 3.21
CA PHE A 55 5.40 10.51 3.23
C PHE A 55 3.98 10.37 2.68
N ALA A 56 3.07 11.29 3.02
CA ALA A 56 1.70 11.28 2.51
C ALA A 56 1.63 11.54 1.00
N GLU A 57 2.41 12.49 0.51
CA GLU A 57 2.51 12.81 -0.93
C GLU A 57 3.03 11.63 -1.74
N GLU A 58 4.15 11.03 -1.29
CA GLU A 58 4.73 9.86 -1.96
C GLU A 58 3.82 8.64 -1.88
N PHE A 59 3.14 8.45 -0.74
CA PHE A 59 2.14 7.41 -0.58
C PHE A 59 0.98 7.60 -1.56
N HIS A 60 0.43 8.82 -1.68
CA HIS A 60 -0.65 9.11 -2.62
C HIS A 60 -0.21 8.86 -4.06
N ARG A 61 0.95 9.39 -4.47
CA ARG A 61 1.51 9.24 -5.80
C ARG A 61 1.64 7.76 -6.20
N ARG A 62 2.27 6.93 -5.36
CA ARG A 62 2.42 5.49 -5.63
C ARG A 62 1.10 4.72 -5.65
N ASN A 63 0.09 5.14 -4.88
CA ASN A 63 -1.24 4.54 -4.96
C ASN A 63 -1.93 4.85 -6.29
N VAL A 64 -1.77 6.06 -6.82
CA VAL A 64 -2.25 6.44 -8.15
C VAL A 64 -1.55 5.60 -9.23
N ASP A 65 -0.21 5.48 -9.15
CA ASP A 65 0.55 4.64 -10.08
C ASP A 65 0.08 3.18 -10.06
N ALA A 66 -0.13 2.61 -8.86
CA ALA A 66 -0.63 1.25 -8.71
C ALA A 66 -2.07 1.08 -9.24
N TRP A 67 -2.92 2.10 -9.07
CA TRP A 67 -4.25 2.12 -9.63
C TRP A 67 -4.22 2.13 -11.16
N ASP A 68 -3.38 2.97 -11.75
CA ASP A 68 -3.24 3.07 -13.20
C ASP A 68 -2.63 1.81 -13.80
N ALA A 69 -1.64 1.21 -13.13
CA ALA A 69 -1.08 -0.10 -13.48
C ALA A 69 -2.08 -1.27 -13.29
N SER A 70 -3.21 -1.06 -12.61
CA SER A 70 -4.30 -2.04 -12.53
C SER A 70 -5.23 -1.98 -13.73
N ARG A 71 -5.18 -0.91 -14.53
CA ARG A 71 -5.99 -0.79 -15.75
C ARG A 71 -5.57 -1.93 -16.71
N GLY A 72 -6.56 -2.67 -17.21
CA GLY A 72 -6.33 -3.87 -18.03
C GLY A 72 -6.51 -5.19 -17.26
N HIS A 73 -6.62 -5.14 -15.93
CA HIS A 73 -6.98 -6.31 -15.12
C HIS A 73 -8.46 -6.29 -14.72
N GLU A 74 -9.10 -7.46 -14.74
CA GLU A 74 -10.51 -7.58 -14.39
C GLU A 74 -10.75 -7.39 -12.88
N VAL A 75 -9.84 -7.88 -12.04
CA VAL A 75 -9.90 -7.81 -10.59
C VAL A 75 -8.54 -7.42 -10.03
N THR A 76 -8.49 -6.46 -9.11
CA THR A 76 -7.27 -6.11 -8.36
C THR A 76 -7.60 -5.73 -6.93
N PHE A 77 -6.80 -6.25 -5.99
CA PHE A 77 -6.94 -5.97 -4.56
C PHE A 77 -5.80 -5.05 -4.07
N PHE A 78 -6.16 -4.05 -3.26
CA PHE A 78 -5.25 -3.06 -2.70
C PHE A 78 -5.27 -3.15 -1.18
N LYS A 79 -4.11 -2.96 -0.54
CA LYS A 79 -3.98 -3.07 0.92
C LYS A 79 -4.44 -1.84 1.71
N ARG A 80 -4.50 -0.69 1.05
CA ARG A 80 -4.78 0.63 1.61
C ARG A 80 -5.30 1.55 0.50
N CYS A 81 -6.07 2.57 0.87
CA CYS A 81 -6.38 3.71 0.02
C CYS A 81 -5.54 4.93 0.42
N SER A 82 -5.59 5.98 -0.40
CA SER A 82 -4.94 7.26 -0.11
C SER A 82 -5.37 7.86 1.24
N CYS A 83 -6.60 7.60 1.71
CA CYS A 83 -7.07 8.09 3.00
C CYS A 83 -6.40 7.39 4.20
N ASP A 84 -5.86 6.18 4.02
CA ASP A 84 -5.11 5.49 5.07
C ASP A 84 -3.75 6.17 5.35
N SER A 85 -3.29 7.08 4.48
CA SER A 85 -2.04 7.85 4.68
C SER A 85 -2.05 8.58 6.01
N ILE A 86 -3.18 9.16 6.43
CA ILE A 86 -3.31 9.85 7.72
C ILE A 86 -2.97 8.89 8.85
N ALA A 87 -3.53 7.68 8.87
CA ALA A 87 -3.20 6.71 9.91
C ALA A 87 -1.75 6.25 9.84
N VAL A 88 -1.19 6.07 8.63
CA VAL A 88 0.16 5.51 8.48
C VAL A 88 1.24 6.53 8.83
N CYS A 89 1.12 7.80 8.44
CA CYS A 89 2.17 8.81 8.65
C CYS A 89 2.56 8.96 10.12
N TRP A 90 1.58 8.86 11.03
CA TRP A 90 1.75 9.18 12.45
C TRP A 90 1.98 7.96 13.36
N VAL A 91 1.88 6.73 12.85
CA VAL A 91 2.08 5.51 13.67
C VAL A 91 3.54 5.09 13.67
N PRO A 92 4.23 4.95 14.81
CA PRO A 92 5.65 4.57 14.85
C PRO A 92 5.97 3.32 14.03
N VAL A 93 7.06 3.35 13.27
CA VAL A 93 7.64 2.14 12.65
C VAL A 93 8.45 1.43 13.72
N ARG A 94 8.03 0.24 14.12
CA ARG A 94 8.85 -0.66 14.96
C ARG A 94 9.92 -1.34 14.13
#